data_AF-A0A0R2A1Q1-F1
#
_entry.id   AF-A0A0R2A1Q1-F1
#
_cell.length_a   1.000
_cell.length_b   1.000
_cell.length_c   1.000
_cell.angle_alpha   90.00
_cell.angle_beta   90.00
_cell.angle_gamma   90.00
#
_symmetry.space_group_name_H-M   'P 1'
#
loop_
_entity.id
_entity.type
_entity.pdbx_description
1 polymer ?
#
loop_
_entity_poly.entity_id
_entity_poly.type
_entity_poly.pdbx_seq_one_letter_code
_entity_poly.pdbx_strand_id
1 'polypeptide(L)'
;MIMMNIFFGPVGRQFDRHELRISRNEAVLDRYLEALGNSSVDTILNQLAQIYVAGMHAGIQAGFIGHHVRWISGNIKGKVIKLESAATVCDQELSTLLVAALNEADSVEFLTMDELIETQLCEANHLVDSDDLELLPAITVDEELFFAVFLGGWQFGYQNYLYELWQRQRPDYDDGRRYRNAEKMAQQIATTMQLADFGCPNTKQYILDQTIKDINDFNELY
;
A
#
# COMPACT_ATOMS: atom_id res chain seq x y z
N MET A 1 -37.36 -34.86 30.87
CA MET A 1 -37.74 -34.04 29.69
C MET A 1 -36.68 -32.96 29.56
N ILE A 2 -35.84 -33.08 28.54
CA ILE A 2 -34.73 -32.15 28.26
C ILE A 2 -35.35 -30.86 27.74
N MET A 3 -35.20 -29.77 28.48
CA MET A 3 -35.56 -28.45 27.98
C MET A 3 -34.26 -27.78 27.51
N MET A 4 -34.07 -27.81 26.19
CA MET A 4 -33.11 -26.98 25.47
C MET A 4 -33.40 -25.52 25.84
N ASN A 5 -32.52 -24.92 26.64
CA ASN A 5 -32.40 -23.47 26.68
C ASN A 5 -31.18 -23.08 25.85
N ILE A 6 -31.42 -22.99 24.55
CA ILE A 6 -30.54 -22.32 23.61
C ILE A 6 -30.55 -20.85 24.04
N PHE A 7 -29.48 -20.40 24.69
CA PHE A 7 -29.29 -19.01 25.12
C PHE A 7 -29.16 -18.10 23.88
N PHE A 8 -30.29 -17.68 23.34
CA PHE A 8 -30.44 -16.43 22.61
C PHE A 8 -31.12 -15.42 23.53
N GLY A 9 -30.34 -14.43 23.96
CA GLY A 9 -30.77 -13.21 24.61
C GLY A 9 -30.07 -12.00 23.96
N PRO A 10 -30.67 -10.81 23.97
CA PRO A 10 -30.77 -9.95 22.79
C PRO A 10 -29.89 -8.68 22.87
N VAL A 11 -29.60 -8.07 21.71
CA VAL A 11 -29.04 -6.70 21.50
C VAL A 11 -27.55 -6.45 21.86
N GLY A 12 -26.80 -7.39 22.43
CA GLY A 12 -25.40 -7.15 22.86
C GLY A 12 -24.25 -7.78 22.03
N ARG A 13 -24.53 -8.44 20.89
CA ARG A 13 -23.52 -9.18 20.08
C ARG A 13 -23.25 -8.58 18.69
N GLN A 14 -23.64 -7.33 18.49
CA GLN A 14 -23.11 -6.46 17.45
C GLN A 14 -22.19 -5.42 18.10
N PHE A 15 -21.28 -5.85 18.97
CA PHE A 15 -20.05 -5.07 19.13
C PHE A 15 -19.46 -4.95 17.74
N ASP A 16 -19.22 -3.71 17.32
CA ASP A 16 -18.97 -3.33 15.95
C ASP A 16 -17.88 -4.24 15.37
N ARG A 17 -18.28 -5.17 14.48
CA ARG A 17 -17.32 -6.12 13.89
C ARG A 17 -16.18 -5.39 13.18
N HIS A 18 -16.44 -4.14 12.78
CA HIS A 18 -15.47 -3.24 12.19
C HIS A 18 -14.47 -2.71 13.22
N GLU A 19 -14.93 -2.14 14.34
CA GLU A 19 -14.06 -1.65 15.42
C GLU A 19 -13.22 -2.78 16.05
N LEU A 20 -13.82 -3.96 16.25
CA LEU A 20 -13.09 -5.14 16.74
C LEU A 20 -12.02 -5.63 15.74
N ARG A 21 -12.26 -5.47 14.43
CA ARG A 21 -11.29 -5.86 13.40
C ARG A 21 -10.13 -4.86 13.32
N ILE A 22 -10.42 -3.57 13.41
CA ILE A 22 -9.41 -2.48 13.47
C ILE A 22 -8.51 -2.73 14.68
N SER A 23 -9.08 -2.79 15.88
CA SER A 23 -8.31 -2.95 17.12
C SER A 23 -7.45 -4.23 17.13
N ARG A 24 -7.96 -5.33 16.56
CA ARG A 24 -7.17 -6.56 16.43
C ARG A 24 -6.00 -6.40 15.46
N ASN A 25 -6.22 -5.76 14.32
CA ASN A 25 -5.18 -5.56 13.32
C ASN A 25 -4.14 -4.54 13.81
N GLU A 26 -4.53 -3.53 14.58
CA GLU A 26 -3.61 -2.60 15.26
C GLU A 26 -2.71 -3.35 16.24
N ALA A 27 -3.25 -4.23 17.09
CA ALA A 27 -2.42 -5.05 17.99
C ALA A 27 -1.51 -6.06 17.26
N VAL A 28 -1.81 -6.38 15.99
CA VAL A 28 -0.93 -7.20 15.13
C VAL A 28 0.17 -6.33 14.53
N LEU A 29 -0.16 -5.10 14.11
CA LEU A 29 0.79 -4.11 13.64
C LEU A 29 1.79 -3.72 14.75
N ASP A 30 1.32 -3.42 15.96
CA ASP A 30 2.19 -3.05 17.09
C ASP A 30 3.27 -4.10 17.36
N ARG A 31 2.88 -5.38 17.39
CA ARG A 31 3.81 -6.49 17.59
C ARG A 31 4.81 -6.64 16.44
N TYR A 32 4.33 -6.42 15.22
CA TYR A 32 5.17 -6.44 14.03
C TYR A 32 6.21 -5.32 14.05
N LEU A 33 5.80 -4.09 14.36
CA LEU A 33 6.68 -2.92 14.45
C LEU A 33 7.73 -3.11 15.55
N GLU A 34 7.33 -3.61 16.71
CA GLU A 34 8.26 -3.94 17.80
C GLU A 34 9.27 -5.03 17.40
N ALA A 35 8.80 -6.12 16.78
CA ALA A 35 9.69 -7.20 16.32
C ALA A 35 10.63 -6.71 15.21
N LEU A 36 10.14 -5.86 14.30
CA LEU A 36 10.91 -5.32 13.19
C LEU A 36 11.99 -4.36 13.66
N GLY A 37 11.69 -3.44 14.58
CA GLY A 37 12.69 -2.50 15.14
C GLY A 37 13.82 -3.17 15.94
N ASN A 38 13.62 -4.42 16.38
CA ASN A 38 14.63 -5.26 17.03
C ASN A 38 15.37 -6.20 16.08
N SER A 39 15.07 -6.16 14.78
CA SER A 39 15.70 -6.99 13.75
C SER A 39 16.96 -6.32 13.18
N SER A 40 17.72 -7.05 12.35
CA SER A 40 18.85 -6.48 11.61
C SER A 40 18.41 -5.41 10.61
N VAL A 41 19.30 -4.47 10.26
CA VAL A 41 19.04 -3.42 9.23
C VAL A 41 18.56 -4.05 7.92
N ASP A 42 19.22 -5.10 7.45
CA ASP A 42 18.83 -5.84 6.24
C ASP A 42 17.39 -6.37 6.31
N THR A 43 16.99 -6.91 7.47
CA THR A 43 15.62 -7.38 7.70
C THR A 43 14.63 -6.22 7.63
N ILE A 44 14.96 -5.08 8.25
CA ILE A 44 14.13 -3.88 8.26
C ILE A 44 13.93 -3.36 6.84
N LEU A 45 15.01 -3.15 6.09
CA LEU A 45 14.95 -2.65 4.71
C LEU A 45 14.14 -3.58 3.81
N ASN A 46 14.36 -4.89 3.90
CA ASN A 46 13.59 -5.87 3.12
C ASN A 46 12.08 -5.83 3.46
N GLN A 47 11.72 -5.67 4.73
CA GLN A 47 10.32 -5.57 5.14
C GLN A 47 9.68 -4.25 4.68
N LEU A 48 10.40 -3.12 4.79
CA LEU A 48 9.92 -1.83 4.28
C LEU A 48 9.75 -1.87 2.75
N ALA A 49 10.64 -2.55 2.01
CA ALA A 49 10.48 -2.77 0.58
C ALA A 49 9.22 -3.61 0.26
N GLN A 50 8.90 -4.63 1.05
CA GLN A 50 7.66 -5.40 0.91
C GLN A 50 6.41 -4.53 1.15
N ILE A 51 6.45 -3.67 2.16
CA ILE A 51 5.37 -2.70 2.44
C ILE A 51 5.20 -1.71 1.29
N TYR A 52 6.31 -1.22 0.72
CA TYR A 52 6.28 -0.38 -0.47
C TYR A 52 5.64 -1.09 -1.67
N VAL A 53 6.02 -2.34 -1.93
CA VAL A 53 5.44 -3.17 -3.01
C VAL A 53 3.94 -3.42 -2.78
N ALA A 54 3.51 -3.67 -1.54
CA ALA A 54 2.09 -3.79 -1.20
C ALA A 54 1.33 -2.48 -1.48
N GLY A 55 1.93 -1.34 -1.11
CA GLY A 55 1.43 -0.01 -1.47
C GLY A 55 1.30 0.15 -2.98
N MET A 56 2.34 -0.17 -3.74
CA MET A 56 2.37 -0.10 -5.20
C MET A 56 1.24 -0.90 -5.84
N HIS A 57 1.03 -2.15 -5.43
CA HIS A 57 -0.08 -2.96 -5.93
C HIS A 57 -1.44 -2.32 -5.62
N ALA A 58 -1.63 -1.81 -4.41
CA ALA A 58 -2.85 -1.12 -4.01
C ALA A 58 -3.07 0.17 -4.83
N GLY A 59 -2.00 0.88 -5.18
CA GLY A 59 -2.01 2.06 -6.04
C GLY A 59 -2.42 1.75 -7.48
N ILE A 60 -1.84 0.70 -8.08
CA ILE A 60 -2.21 0.20 -9.42
C ILE A 60 -3.70 -0.17 -9.44
N GLN A 61 -4.15 -0.94 -8.46
CA GLN A 61 -5.54 -1.37 -8.34
C GLN A 61 -6.50 -0.17 -8.19
N ALA A 62 -6.12 0.84 -7.40
CA ALA A 62 -6.91 2.06 -7.24
C ALA A 62 -6.99 2.85 -8.55
N GLY A 63 -5.89 2.93 -9.30
CA GLY A 63 -5.85 3.52 -10.65
C GLY A 63 -6.80 2.82 -11.60
N PHE A 64 -6.76 1.48 -11.59
CA PHE A 64 -7.66 0.65 -12.37
C PHE A 64 -9.13 0.92 -12.06
N ILE A 65 -9.53 0.76 -10.79
CA ILE A 65 -10.92 0.97 -10.35
C ILE A 65 -11.37 2.39 -10.69
N GLY A 66 -10.56 3.40 -10.35
CA GLY A 66 -10.90 4.81 -10.56
C GLY A 66 -11.15 5.17 -12.02
N HIS A 67 -10.36 4.63 -12.96
CA HIS A 67 -10.50 4.92 -14.39
C HIS A 67 -11.52 4.03 -15.09
N HIS A 68 -11.57 2.74 -14.78
CA HIS A 68 -12.49 1.81 -15.45
C HIS A 68 -13.93 1.95 -14.95
N VAL A 69 -14.16 2.20 -13.65
CA VAL A 69 -15.52 2.47 -13.14
C VAL A 69 -16.05 3.81 -13.69
N ARG A 70 -15.21 4.84 -13.80
CA ARG A 70 -15.60 6.12 -14.44
C ARG A 70 -15.92 5.94 -15.92
N TRP A 71 -15.07 5.24 -16.69
CA TRP A 71 -15.30 4.98 -18.11
C TRP A 71 -16.62 4.23 -18.35
N ILE A 72 -16.93 3.27 -17.49
CA ILE A 72 -18.17 2.49 -17.53
C ILE A 72 -19.39 3.36 -17.18
N SER A 73 -19.33 4.16 -16.13
CA SER A 73 -20.45 5.05 -15.78
C SER A 73 -20.82 6.05 -16.90
N GLY A 74 -19.84 6.45 -17.72
CA GLY A 74 -20.06 7.29 -18.91
C GLY A 74 -20.55 6.53 -20.16
N ASN A 75 -20.21 5.23 -20.29
CA ASN A 75 -20.48 4.41 -21.48
C ASN A 75 -21.57 3.34 -21.32
N ILE A 76 -22.12 3.10 -20.12
CA ILE A 76 -23.35 2.31 -19.93
C ILE A 76 -24.57 3.17 -20.32
N LYS A 77 -24.66 3.45 -21.62
CA LYS A 77 -25.92 3.29 -22.35
C LYS A 77 -25.79 2.02 -23.18
N GLY A 78 -25.79 0.86 -22.51
CA GLY A 78 -26.27 -0.39 -23.13
C GLY A 78 -25.28 -1.50 -23.49
N LYS A 79 -24.05 -1.59 -22.96
CA LYS A 79 -23.23 -2.81 -23.11
C LYS A 79 -22.53 -3.23 -21.82
N VAL A 80 -22.86 -4.42 -21.34
CA VAL A 80 -22.17 -5.11 -20.24
C VAL A 80 -20.82 -5.61 -20.80
N ILE A 81 -19.75 -4.86 -20.56
CA ILE A 81 -18.38 -5.30 -20.86
C ILE A 81 -17.88 -6.10 -19.66
N LYS A 82 -17.38 -7.32 -19.91
CA LYS A 82 -16.75 -8.18 -18.89
C LYS A 82 -15.45 -7.54 -18.42
N LEU A 83 -15.55 -6.74 -17.36
CA LEU A 83 -14.43 -6.05 -16.69
C LEU A 83 -13.34 -7.00 -16.19
N GLU A 84 -13.74 -8.17 -15.70
CA GLU A 84 -12.86 -9.08 -14.94
C GLU A 84 -11.64 -9.58 -15.75
N SER A 85 -11.75 -9.74 -17.07
CA SER A 85 -10.69 -10.36 -17.88
C SER A 85 -9.67 -9.38 -18.48
N ALA A 86 -10.01 -8.11 -18.64
CA ALA A 86 -9.07 -7.09 -19.12
C ALA A 86 -8.36 -6.37 -17.95
N ALA A 87 -9.06 -6.27 -16.81
CA ALA A 87 -8.54 -5.76 -15.54
C ALA A 87 -7.35 -6.56 -15.04
N THR A 88 -7.52 -7.88 -14.99
CA THR A 88 -6.54 -8.81 -14.44
C THR A 88 -5.26 -8.88 -15.26
N VAL A 89 -5.31 -8.65 -16.58
CA VAL A 89 -4.11 -8.76 -17.43
C VAL A 89 -3.26 -7.49 -17.37
N CYS A 90 -3.87 -6.30 -17.45
CA CYS A 90 -3.11 -5.04 -17.45
C CYS A 90 -2.50 -4.72 -16.08
N ASP A 91 -3.23 -4.99 -15.00
CA ASP A 91 -2.75 -4.77 -13.63
C ASP A 91 -1.62 -5.76 -13.30
N GLN A 92 -1.72 -7.00 -13.78
CA GLN A 92 -0.74 -8.05 -13.50
C GLN A 92 0.52 -7.93 -14.36
N GLU A 93 0.41 -7.51 -15.62
CA GLU A 93 1.57 -7.19 -16.46
C GLU A 93 2.36 -6.00 -15.89
N LEU A 94 1.68 -4.89 -15.56
CA LEU A 94 2.33 -3.71 -15.00
C LEU A 94 2.95 -4.01 -13.63
N SER A 95 2.21 -4.70 -12.74
CA SER A 95 2.75 -5.14 -11.45
C SER A 95 4.00 -6.01 -11.63
N THR A 96 3.99 -6.97 -12.56
CA THR A 96 5.15 -7.84 -12.82
C THR A 96 6.35 -7.03 -13.32
N LEU A 97 6.15 -6.08 -14.23
CA LEU A 97 7.21 -5.24 -14.77
C LEU A 97 7.81 -4.33 -13.69
N LEU A 98 6.98 -3.69 -12.87
CA LEU A 98 7.45 -2.82 -11.80
C LEU A 98 8.16 -3.59 -10.70
N VAL A 99 7.67 -4.78 -10.31
CA VAL A 99 8.39 -5.65 -9.37
C VAL A 99 9.74 -6.08 -9.94
N ALA A 100 9.82 -6.41 -11.23
CA ALA A 100 11.10 -6.73 -11.87
C ALA A 100 12.07 -5.54 -11.80
N ALA A 101 11.60 -4.33 -12.13
CA ALA A 101 12.41 -3.11 -12.05
C ALA A 101 12.87 -2.82 -10.60
N LEU A 102 11.99 -2.97 -9.61
CA LEU A 102 12.32 -2.83 -8.18
C LEU A 102 13.32 -3.88 -7.66
N ASN A 103 13.68 -4.90 -8.45
CA ASN A 103 14.74 -5.86 -8.11
C ASN A 103 16.03 -5.62 -8.92
N GLU A 104 16.06 -4.61 -9.78
CA GLU A 104 17.24 -4.19 -10.54
C GLU A 104 17.85 -2.96 -9.84
N ALA A 105 18.98 -3.14 -9.14
CA ALA A 105 19.59 -2.09 -8.30
C ALA A 105 19.94 -0.79 -9.05
N ASP A 106 20.20 -0.88 -10.36
CA ASP A 106 20.52 0.28 -11.20
C ASP A 106 19.27 0.92 -11.85
N SER A 107 18.07 0.39 -11.57
CA SER A 107 16.84 0.94 -12.13
C SER A 107 16.42 2.22 -11.39
N VAL A 108 15.74 3.11 -12.11
CA VAL A 108 15.20 4.34 -11.51
C VAL A 108 14.12 3.99 -10.48
N GLU A 109 13.36 2.92 -10.73
CA GLU A 109 12.31 2.43 -9.85
C GLU A 109 12.88 1.94 -8.51
N PHE A 110 13.98 1.16 -8.54
CA PHE A 110 14.69 0.74 -7.33
C PHE A 110 15.20 1.95 -6.56
N LEU A 111 15.93 2.86 -7.23
CA LEU A 111 16.48 4.05 -6.58
C LEU A 111 15.39 4.96 -5.98
N THR A 112 14.23 5.06 -6.63
CA THR A 112 13.08 5.82 -6.10
C THR A 112 12.51 5.18 -4.83
N MET A 113 12.39 3.86 -4.79
CA MET A 113 11.94 3.12 -3.60
C MET A 113 12.97 3.24 -2.48
N ASP A 114 14.24 3.03 -2.80
CA ASP A 114 15.37 3.04 -1.88
C ASP A 114 15.51 4.42 -1.21
N GLU A 115 15.58 5.49 -2.01
CA GLU A 115 15.66 6.87 -1.50
C GLU A 115 14.47 7.22 -0.59
N LEU A 116 13.26 6.75 -0.93
CA LEU A 116 12.08 6.98 -0.09
C LEU A 116 12.18 6.24 1.24
N ILE A 117 12.54 4.95 1.23
CA ILE A 117 12.68 4.14 2.44
C ILE A 117 13.78 4.71 3.33
N GLU A 118 14.94 5.02 2.76
CA GLU A 118 16.07 5.61 3.48
C GLU A 118 15.70 6.96 4.10
N THR A 119 15.05 7.85 3.34
CA THR A 119 14.62 9.15 3.85
C THR A 119 13.69 8.98 5.04
N GLN A 120 12.65 8.16 4.91
CA GLN A 120 11.68 7.99 5.99
C GLN A 120 12.30 7.30 7.21
N LEU A 121 13.17 6.32 7.00
CA LEU A 121 13.84 5.59 8.08
C LEU A 121 14.83 6.50 8.83
N CYS A 122 15.59 7.33 8.11
CA CYS A 122 16.48 8.32 8.71
C CYS A 122 15.69 9.39 9.47
N GLU A 123 14.58 9.88 8.93
CA GLU A 123 13.71 10.85 9.61
C GLU A 123 13.18 10.29 10.93
N ALA A 124 12.66 9.05 10.93
CA ALA A 124 12.14 8.36 12.11
C ALA A 124 13.22 8.10 13.18
N ASN A 125 14.48 7.97 12.77
CA ASN A 125 15.61 7.71 13.65
C ASN A 125 16.48 8.95 13.93
N HIS A 126 16.08 10.11 13.42
CA HIS A 126 16.81 11.37 13.52
C HIS A 126 18.26 11.30 13.03
N LEU A 127 18.47 10.55 11.95
CA LEU A 127 19.76 10.39 11.28
C LEU A 127 19.86 11.31 10.06
N VAL A 128 21.10 11.62 9.69
CA VAL A 128 21.42 12.35 8.45
C VAL A 128 21.80 11.39 7.33
N ASP A 129 22.35 10.22 7.68
CA ASP A 129 22.89 9.22 6.76
C ASP A 129 22.41 7.81 7.18
N SER A 130 22.08 6.97 6.20
CA SER A 130 21.62 5.59 6.43
C SER A 130 22.74 4.70 6.94
N ASP A 131 24.01 5.04 6.67
CA ASP A 131 25.18 4.34 7.21
C ASP A 131 25.22 4.30 8.76
N ASP A 132 24.60 5.28 9.43
CA ASP A 132 24.56 5.36 10.89
C ASP A 132 23.52 4.42 11.53
N LEU A 133 22.63 3.78 10.74
CA LEU A 133 21.59 2.89 11.25
C LEU A 133 22.16 1.69 12.02
N GLU A 134 23.26 1.12 11.54
CA GLU A 134 23.91 -0.03 12.19
C GLU A 134 24.53 0.31 13.57
N LEU A 135 24.73 1.61 13.84
CA LEU A 135 25.30 2.08 15.10
C LEU A 135 24.25 2.25 16.20
N LEU A 136 22.95 2.21 15.85
CA LEU A 136 21.87 2.39 16.79
C LEU A 136 21.66 1.12 17.65
N PRO A 137 21.40 1.28 18.96
CA PRO A 137 21.12 0.13 19.83
C PRO A 137 19.76 -0.52 19.52
N ALA A 138 18.84 0.24 18.93
CA ALA A 138 17.55 -0.20 18.41
C ALA A 138 17.10 0.80 17.34
N ILE A 139 16.41 0.32 16.30
CA ILE A 139 15.92 1.15 15.21
C ILE A 139 14.43 1.41 15.44
N THR A 140 14.03 2.67 15.42
CA THR A 140 12.64 3.08 15.47
C THR A 140 11.97 2.73 14.14
N VAL A 141 10.99 1.84 14.22
CA VAL A 141 10.07 1.53 13.12
C VAL A 141 8.65 1.70 13.65
N ASP A 142 8.04 2.87 13.42
CA ASP A 142 6.73 3.23 13.97
C ASP A 142 5.61 3.21 12.91
N GLU A 143 4.37 3.47 13.35
CA GLU A 143 3.21 3.51 12.46
C GLU A 143 3.36 4.58 11.37
N GLU A 144 3.94 5.73 11.69
CA GLU A 144 4.10 6.84 10.73
C GLU A 144 5.06 6.45 9.61
N LEU A 145 6.22 5.87 9.93
CA LEU A 145 7.14 5.30 8.95
C LEU A 145 6.47 4.22 8.09
N PHE A 146 5.81 3.26 8.74
CA PHE A 146 5.14 2.16 8.06
C PHE A 146 4.12 2.67 7.03
N PHE A 147 3.26 3.61 7.44
CA PHE A 147 2.23 4.15 6.56
C PHE A 147 2.80 5.10 5.50
N ALA A 148 3.87 5.84 5.80
CA ALA A 148 4.56 6.69 4.83
C ALA A 148 5.18 5.86 3.69
N VAL A 149 5.85 4.75 4.02
CA VAL A 149 6.42 3.82 3.04
C VAL A 149 5.32 3.19 2.18
N PHE A 150 4.22 2.75 2.80
CA PHE A 150 3.06 2.25 2.06
C PHE A 150 2.47 3.32 1.11
N LEU A 151 2.30 4.55 1.60
CA LEU A 151 1.76 5.66 0.81
C LEU A 151 2.67 6.01 -0.37
N GLY A 152 3.99 6.00 -0.17
CA GLY A 152 4.99 6.18 -1.22
C GLY A 152 4.81 5.16 -2.34
N GLY A 153 4.75 3.87 -1.98
CA GLY A 153 4.46 2.78 -2.91
C GLY A 153 3.13 2.99 -3.63
N TRP A 154 2.07 3.34 -2.89
CA TRP A 154 0.75 3.60 -3.46
C TRP A 154 0.75 4.70 -4.52
N GLN A 155 1.40 5.83 -4.24
CA GLN A 155 1.51 6.93 -5.18
C GLN A 155 2.30 6.51 -6.43
N PHE A 156 3.40 5.80 -6.24
CA PHE A 156 4.22 5.26 -7.33
C PHE A 156 3.42 4.30 -8.22
N GLY A 157 2.69 3.35 -7.64
CA GLY A 157 1.84 2.43 -8.40
C GLY A 157 0.73 3.12 -9.17
N TYR A 158 0.03 4.07 -8.54
CA TYR A 158 -1.04 4.84 -9.18
C TYR A 158 -0.52 5.69 -10.35
N GLN A 159 0.62 6.35 -10.14
CA GLN A 159 1.30 7.15 -11.16
C GLN A 159 1.68 6.32 -12.38
N ASN A 160 2.35 5.17 -12.17
CA ASN A 160 2.77 4.31 -13.27
C ASN A 160 1.58 3.72 -14.02
N TYR A 161 0.48 3.40 -13.32
CA TYR A 161 -0.77 3.00 -13.97
C TYR A 161 -1.32 4.10 -14.89
N LEU A 162 -1.42 5.34 -14.41
CA LEU A 162 -1.90 6.46 -15.22
C LEU A 162 -1.01 6.74 -16.43
N TYR A 163 0.29 6.71 -16.21
CA TYR A 163 1.28 6.95 -17.24
C TYR A 163 1.16 5.92 -18.36
N GLU A 164 1.15 4.62 -18.01
CA GLU A 164 0.98 3.51 -18.97
C GLU A 164 -0.36 3.63 -19.72
N LEU A 165 -1.44 3.93 -19.00
CA LEU A 165 -2.76 4.15 -19.60
C LEU A 165 -2.74 5.28 -20.65
N TRP A 166 -2.09 6.40 -20.35
CA TRP A 166 -2.01 7.54 -21.26
C TRP A 166 -1.06 7.30 -22.43
N GLN A 167 0.03 6.57 -22.20
CA GLN A 167 0.98 6.18 -23.24
C GLN A 167 0.29 5.30 -24.29
N ARG A 168 -0.47 4.30 -23.85
CA ARG A 168 -1.30 3.45 -24.73
C ARG A 168 -2.35 4.24 -25.50
N GLN A 169 -2.96 5.27 -24.89
CA GLN A 169 -4.02 6.06 -25.53
C GLN A 169 -3.49 7.05 -26.58
N ARG A 170 -2.26 7.54 -26.41
CA ARG A 170 -1.67 8.57 -27.29
C ARG A 170 -0.13 8.46 -27.29
N PRO A 171 0.49 7.58 -28.05
CA PRO A 171 1.95 7.36 -28.00
C PRO A 171 2.81 8.59 -28.41
N ASP A 172 2.25 9.54 -29.16
CA ASP A 172 3.02 10.60 -29.85
C ASP A 172 3.28 11.89 -29.03
N TYR A 173 3.07 11.89 -27.72
CA TYR A 173 3.07 13.11 -26.89
C TYR A 173 4.15 13.07 -25.81
N ASP A 174 4.79 14.23 -25.56
CA ASP A 174 5.87 14.48 -24.59
C ASP A 174 5.77 13.63 -23.31
N ASP A 175 6.73 12.71 -23.20
CA ASP A 175 6.87 11.70 -22.17
C ASP A 175 7.05 12.31 -20.77
N GLY A 176 8.01 13.24 -20.63
CA GLY A 176 8.35 13.84 -19.33
C GLY A 176 7.25 14.73 -18.75
N ARG A 177 6.43 15.37 -19.60
CA ARG A 177 5.26 16.13 -19.11
C ARG A 177 4.15 15.21 -18.61
N ARG A 178 3.97 14.04 -19.23
CA ARG A 178 2.96 13.06 -18.81
C ARG A 178 3.29 12.44 -17.49
N TYR A 179 4.54 12.01 -17.31
CA TYR A 179 4.99 11.42 -16.08
C TYR A 179 4.73 12.36 -14.88
N ARG A 180 5.13 13.64 -15.00
CA ARG A 180 4.84 14.68 -13.98
C ARG A 180 3.35 14.95 -13.77
N ASN A 181 2.52 14.79 -14.81
CA ASN A 181 1.07 14.94 -14.65
C ASN A 181 0.46 13.73 -13.93
N ALA A 182 0.97 12.53 -14.19
CA ALA A 182 0.54 11.30 -13.53
C ALA A 182 0.90 11.34 -12.04
N GLU A 183 2.11 11.79 -11.71
CA GLU A 183 2.58 12.06 -10.34
C GLU A 183 1.64 13.02 -9.61
N LYS A 184 1.37 14.20 -10.20
CA LYS A 184 0.44 15.19 -9.61
C LYS A 184 -0.96 14.63 -9.39
N MET A 185 -1.46 13.81 -10.31
CA MET A 185 -2.76 13.18 -10.15
C MET A 185 -2.75 12.10 -9.06
N ALA A 186 -1.70 11.28 -8.98
CA ALA A 186 -1.55 10.31 -7.90
C ALA A 186 -1.58 10.99 -6.52
N GLN A 187 -0.82 12.09 -6.36
CA GLN A 187 -0.81 12.87 -5.12
C GLN A 187 -2.20 13.46 -4.81
N GLN A 188 -2.87 14.06 -5.79
CA GLN A 188 -4.22 14.62 -5.61
C GLN A 188 -5.24 13.56 -5.20
N ILE A 189 -5.17 12.36 -5.78
CA ILE A 189 -6.08 11.27 -5.45
C ILE A 189 -5.78 10.74 -4.05
N ALA A 190 -4.51 10.57 -3.68
CA ALA A 190 -4.13 10.20 -2.31
C ALA A 190 -4.68 11.19 -1.28
N THR A 191 -4.57 12.50 -1.54
CA THR A 191 -5.17 13.54 -0.68
C THR A 191 -6.69 13.43 -0.63
N THR A 192 -7.35 13.22 -1.78
CA THR A 192 -8.82 13.10 -1.85
C THR A 192 -9.33 11.88 -1.09
N MET A 193 -8.57 10.78 -1.12
CA MET A 193 -8.84 9.56 -0.38
C MET A 193 -8.41 9.63 1.09
N GLN A 194 -7.83 10.76 1.54
CA GLN A 194 -7.31 10.95 2.90
C GLN A 194 -6.27 9.89 3.29
N LEU A 195 -5.50 9.39 2.31
CA LEU A 195 -4.50 8.36 2.57
C LEU A 195 -3.30 8.85 3.37
N ALA A 196 -3.05 10.16 3.41
CA ALA A 196 -2.03 10.78 4.25
C ALA A 196 -2.50 11.08 5.69
N ASP A 197 -3.81 10.95 5.97
CA ASP A 197 -4.33 11.07 7.33
C ASP A 197 -4.36 9.69 7.98
N PHE A 198 -3.20 9.28 8.50
CA PHE A 198 -3.05 7.99 9.17
C PHE A 198 -3.84 7.92 10.48
N GLY A 199 -4.32 9.04 11.04
CA GLY A 199 -5.22 9.04 12.18
C GLY A 199 -6.66 8.62 11.83
N CYS A 200 -7.01 8.59 10.54
CA CYS A 200 -8.33 8.19 10.07
C CYS A 200 -8.51 6.67 10.14
N PRO A 201 -9.51 6.13 10.87
CA PRO A 201 -9.72 4.68 11.02
C PRO A 201 -9.93 3.95 9.68
N ASN A 202 -10.57 4.60 8.71
CA ASN A 202 -10.80 4.03 7.39
C ASN A 202 -9.49 3.89 6.59
N THR A 203 -8.60 4.87 6.71
CA THR A 203 -7.28 4.84 6.08
C THR A 203 -6.43 3.74 6.69
N LYS A 204 -6.32 3.69 8.03
CA LYS A 204 -5.61 2.60 8.73
C LYS A 204 -6.13 1.23 8.32
N GLN A 205 -7.45 1.05 8.35
CA GLN A 205 -8.05 -0.24 7.98
C GLN A 205 -7.79 -0.60 6.53
N TYR A 206 -7.83 0.37 5.60
CA TYR A 206 -7.52 0.11 4.20
C TYR A 206 -6.09 -0.37 4.04
N ILE A 207 -5.11 0.31 4.64
CA ILE A 207 -3.69 -0.06 4.55
C ILE A 207 -3.47 -1.44 5.19
N LEU A 208 -4.00 -1.65 6.40
CA LEU A 208 -3.92 -2.94 7.09
C LEU A 208 -4.56 -4.07 6.28
N ASP A 209 -5.70 -3.85 5.63
CA ASP A 209 -6.31 -4.89 4.78
C ASP A 209 -5.41 -5.29 3.59
N GLN A 210 -4.50 -4.41 3.13
CA GLN A 210 -3.51 -4.73 2.09
C GLN A 210 -2.27 -5.45 2.61
N THR A 211 -1.86 -5.20 3.86
CA THR A 211 -0.56 -5.66 4.39
C THR A 211 -0.69 -6.75 5.47
N ILE A 212 -1.88 -6.99 6.02
CA ILE A 212 -2.06 -7.86 7.20
C ILE A 212 -1.62 -9.30 6.98
N LYS A 213 -1.65 -9.79 5.74
CA LYS A 213 -1.16 -11.14 5.43
C LYS A 213 0.37 -11.19 5.63
N ASP A 214 1.09 -10.28 4.99
CA ASP A 214 2.56 -10.23 5.05
C ASP A 214 3.04 -9.96 6.49
N ILE A 215 2.32 -9.09 7.23
CA ILE A 215 2.56 -8.84 8.65
C ILE A 215 2.40 -10.13 9.49
N ASN A 216 1.35 -10.91 9.25
CA ASN A 216 1.16 -12.17 9.99
C ASN A 216 2.23 -13.19 9.64
N ASP A 217 2.59 -13.31 8.35
CA ASP A 217 3.62 -14.24 7.89
C ASP A 217 4.99 -13.89 8.54
N PHE A 218 5.31 -12.60 8.73
CA PHE A 218 6.51 -12.17 9.47
C PHE A 218 6.43 -12.52 10.98
N ASN A 219 5.31 -12.21 11.63
CA ASN A 219 5.11 -12.49 13.05
C ASN A 219 5.09 -13.99 13.41
N GLU A 220 4.91 -14.87 12.42
CA GLU A 220 5.05 -16.32 12.63
C GLU A 220 6.51 -16.79 12.64
N LEU A 221 7.43 -15.99 12.12
CA LEU A 221 8.85 -16.31 11.97
C LEU A 221 9.73 -15.76 13.11
N TYR A 222 9.25 -14.77 13.85
CA TYR A 222 9.98 -14.04 14.89
C TYR A 222 9.16 -13.93 16.19
#